data_AF-A0A816DLC3-F1
#
_entry.id   AF-A0A816DLC3-F1
#
_cell.length_a   1.000
_cell.length_b   1.000
_cell.length_c   1.000
_cell.angle_alpha   90.00
_cell.angle_beta   90.00
_cell.angle_gamma   90.00
#
_symmetry.space_group_name_H-M   'P 1'
#
loop_
_entity.id
_entity.type
_entity.pdbx_description
1 polymer ?
#
loop_
_entity_poly.entity_id
_entity_poly.type
_entity_poly.pdbx_seq_one_letter_code
_entity_poly.pdbx_strand_id
1 'polypeptide(L)'
;MNYSSTLNSSSTQIDPALSDLRKAIVGNLIKNPKTFRGGKDDVKKWLEDIEHLLEIAHIPSNTRLDLISYSLRGDALEWYKTNRLSFTTWEIFVSSLKKLSLQIFMKKSH
;
A
#
# COMPACT_ATOMS: atom_id res chain seq x y z
N MET A 1 -21.16 16.06 -45.06
CA MET A 1 -21.20 15.95 -43.59
C MET A 1 -21.14 14.48 -43.24
N ASN A 2 -20.08 14.02 -42.60
CA ASN A 2 -20.05 12.77 -41.84
C ASN A 2 -18.82 12.80 -40.92
N TYR A 3 -19.06 13.03 -39.64
CA TYR A 3 -18.09 12.77 -38.59
C TYR A 3 -18.29 11.32 -38.15
N SER A 4 -17.25 10.51 -38.20
CA SER A 4 -17.24 9.18 -37.57
C SER A 4 -15.86 8.98 -36.96
N SER A 5 -15.68 9.57 -35.78
CA SER A 5 -14.56 9.28 -34.89
C SER A 5 -14.82 7.93 -34.23
N THR A 6 -14.24 6.86 -34.76
CA THR A 6 -14.14 5.59 -34.07
C THR A 6 -13.07 5.71 -32.99
N LEU A 7 -13.51 5.99 -31.76
CA LEU A 7 -12.69 5.91 -30.55
C LEU A 7 -12.41 4.41 -30.28
N ASN A 8 -11.36 3.88 -30.88
CA ASN A 8 -10.97 2.48 -30.70
C ASN A 8 -10.10 2.32 -29.44
N SER A 9 -10.76 1.86 -28.37
CA SER A 9 -10.30 0.77 -27.50
C SER A 9 -8.83 0.77 -27.05
N SER A 10 -8.59 1.41 -25.91
CA SER A 10 -7.75 0.96 -24.78
C SER A 10 -6.81 -0.22 -25.04
N SER A 11 -5.72 0.01 -25.77
CA SER A 11 -4.60 -0.93 -25.81
C SER A 11 -3.63 -0.55 -24.71
N THR A 12 -3.75 -1.21 -23.55
CA THR A 12 -2.83 -1.09 -22.41
C THR A 12 -1.48 -1.68 -22.81
N GLN A 13 -0.70 -1.00 -23.65
CA GLN A 13 0.74 -1.21 -23.70
C GLN A 13 1.28 -0.72 -22.36
N ILE A 14 1.42 -1.63 -21.40
CA ILE A 14 2.24 -1.35 -20.23
C ILE A 14 3.64 -1.11 -20.78
N ASP A 15 4.10 0.14 -20.68
CA ASP A 15 5.42 0.55 -21.11
C ASP A 15 6.48 -0.41 -20.52
N PRO A 16 7.38 -1.00 -21.33
CA PRO A 16 8.35 -1.98 -20.83
C PRO A 16 9.25 -1.38 -19.73
N ALA A 17 9.55 -0.08 -19.81
CA ALA A 17 10.26 0.66 -18.78
C ALA A 17 9.47 0.74 -17.46
N LEU A 18 8.15 0.96 -17.53
CA LEU A 18 7.29 0.99 -16.35
C LEU A 18 7.19 -0.38 -15.67
N SER A 19 7.21 -1.47 -16.46
CA SER A 19 7.23 -2.83 -15.92
C SER A 19 8.53 -3.15 -15.18
N ASP A 20 9.67 -2.72 -15.73
CA ASP A 20 10.98 -2.90 -15.09
C ASP A 20 11.09 -2.07 -13.80
N LEU A 21 10.66 -0.81 -13.85
CA LEU A 21 10.58 0.07 -12.68
C LEU A 21 9.69 -0.54 -11.59
N ARG A 22 8.50 -1.05 -11.96
CA ARG A 22 7.60 -1.72 -11.03
C ARG A 22 8.27 -2.94 -10.38
N LYS A 23 8.95 -3.77 -11.17
CA LYS A 23 9.70 -4.93 -10.64
C LYS A 23 10.83 -4.50 -9.70
N ALA A 24 11.56 -3.45 -10.03
CA ALA A 24 12.62 -2.92 -9.20
C ALA A 24 12.09 -2.39 -7.85
N ILE A 25 11.01 -1.61 -7.87
CA ILE A 25 10.39 -1.05 -6.65
C ILE A 25 9.81 -2.17 -5.79
N VAL A 26 9.04 -3.10 -6.37
CA VAL A 26 8.49 -4.25 -5.65
C VAL A 26 9.61 -5.14 -5.11
N GLY A 27 10.63 -5.41 -5.92
CA GLY A 27 11.80 -6.18 -5.51
C GLY A 27 12.54 -5.52 -4.35
N ASN A 28 12.68 -4.19 -4.36
CA ASN A 28 13.28 -3.45 -3.26
C ASN A 28 12.40 -3.45 -2.01
N LEU A 29 11.08 -3.36 -2.16
CA LEU A 29 10.11 -3.48 -1.06
C LEU A 29 10.16 -4.85 -0.38
N ILE A 30 10.42 -5.92 -1.14
CA ILE A 30 10.55 -7.28 -0.59
C ILE A 30 11.95 -7.49 0.00
N LYS A 31 13.01 -6.98 -0.65
CA LYS A 31 14.39 -7.13 -0.18
C LYS A 31 14.70 -6.26 1.04
N ASN A 32 14.23 -5.01 1.03
CA ASN A 32 14.41 -4.02 2.09
C ASN A 32 13.04 -3.44 2.47
N PRO A 33 12.15 -4.25 3.10
CA PRO A 33 10.87 -3.76 3.54
C PRO A 33 11.07 -2.67 4.59
N LYS A 34 10.44 -1.51 4.41
CA LYS A 34 10.30 -0.54 5.50
C LYS A 34 9.43 -1.18 6.55
N THR A 35 10.05 -1.76 7.57
CA THR A 35 9.32 -2.50 8.58
C THR A 35 8.57 -1.57 9.51
N PHE A 36 7.28 -1.85 9.74
CA PHE A 36 6.49 -1.17 10.75
C PHE A 36 6.11 -2.17 11.85
N ARG A 37 6.52 -1.87 13.09
CA ARG A 37 6.22 -2.68 14.27
C ARG A 37 5.05 -2.13 15.09
N GLY A 38 4.77 -0.84 14.94
CA GLY A 38 3.76 -0.14 15.73
C GLY A 38 4.32 0.44 17.04
N GLY A 39 3.49 1.23 17.73
CA GLY A 39 3.80 1.76 19.07
C GLY A 39 4.70 3.01 19.08
N LYS A 40 5.98 2.89 18.70
CA LYS A 40 6.95 4.01 18.67
C LYS A 40 7.20 4.56 17.26
N ASP A 41 6.87 3.78 16.23
CA ASP A 41 7.02 4.20 14.84
C ASP A 41 5.93 5.20 14.42
N ASP A 42 6.33 6.25 13.72
CA ASP A 42 5.43 7.20 13.07
C ASP A 42 4.69 6.53 11.91
N VAL A 43 3.55 5.92 12.23
CA VAL A 43 2.64 5.29 11.27
C VAL A 43 2.30 6.18 10.08
N LYS A 44 2.17 7.49 10.28
CA LYS A 44 1.82 8.46 9.26
C LYS A 44 2.97 8.61 8.27
N LYS A 45 4.18 8.85 8.78
CA LYS A 45 5.40 8.96 7.98
C LYS A 45 5.71 7.67 7.22
N TRP A 46 5.56 6.52 7.89
CA TRP A 46 5.74 5.21 7.26
C TRP A 46 4.72 5.00 6.13
N LEU A 47 3.45 5.34 6.36
CA LEU A 47 2.41 5.16 5.37
C LEU A 47 2.61 6.09 4.18
N GLU A 48 2.94 7.37 4.39
CA GLU A 48 3.21 8.34 3.31
C GLU A 48 4.33 7.84 2.39
N ASP A 49 5.39 7.29 2.96
CA ASP A 49 6.51 6.76 2.20
C ASP A 49 6.14 5.51 1.38
N ILE A 50 5.38 4.59 1.98
CA ILE A 50 4.85 3.42 1.29
C ILE A 50 3.88 3.83 0.18
N GLU A 51 2.95 4.76 0.43
CA GLU A 51 2.01 5.23 -0.58
C GLU A 51 2.73 5.88 -1.76
N HIS A 52 3.76 6.68 -1.50
CA HIS A 52 4.58 7.28 -2.53
C HIS A 52 5.29 6.21 -3.40
N LEU A 53 5.87 5.18 -2.78
CA LEU A 53 6.50 4.07 -3.52
C LEU A 53 5.49 3.29 -4.37
N LEU A 54 4.30 3.02 -3.83
CA LEU A 54 3.24 2.30 -4.53
C LEU A 54 2.64 3.11 -5.68
N GLU A 55 2.59 4.43 -5.53
CA GLU A 55 2.17 5.37 -6.57
C GLU A 55 3.17 5.42 -7.73
N ILE A 56 4.46 5.60 -7.44
CA ILE A 56 5.53 5.57 -8.46
C ILE A 56 5.51 4.23 -9.22
N ALA A 57 5.28 3.13 -8.52
CA ALA A 57 5.23 1.80 -9.12
C ALA A 57 3.88 1.45 -9.78
N HIS A 58 2.91 2.37 -9.79
CA HIS A 58 1.56 2.17 -10.30
C HIS A 58 0.93 0.85 -9.82
N ILE A 59 1.11 0.52 -8.53
CA ILE A 59 0.63 -0.74 -7.97
C ILE A 59 -0.90 -0.65 -7.79
N PRO A 60 -1.67 -1.60 -8.34
CA PRO A 60 -3.11 -1.65 -8.12
C PRO A 60 -3.44 -1.96 -6.67
N SER A 61 -4.52 -1.38 -6.16
CA SER A 61 -4.92 -1.43 -4.74
C SER A 61 -4.96 -2.85 -4.15
N ASN A 62 -5.40 -3.83 -4.93
CA ASN A 62 -5.46 -5.23 -4.52
C ASN A 62 -4.07 -5.81 -4.21
N THR A 63 -3.05 -5.42 -4.98
CA THR A 63 -1.67 -5.87 -4.77
C THR A 63 -0.99 -5.11 -3.64
N ARG A 64 -1.42 -3.87 -3.33
CA ARG A 64 -0.88 -3.08 -2.21
C ARG A 64 -1.08 -3.79 -0.87
N LEU A 65 -2.26 -4.41 -0.68
CA LEU A 65 -2.58 -5.19 0.52
C LEU A 65 -1.68 -6.42 0.68
N ASP A 66 -1.33 -7.08 -0.42
CA ASP A 66 -0.42 -8.23 -0.37
C ASP A 66 1.00 -7.77 -0.03
N LEU A 67 1.48 -6.70 -0.67
CA LEU A 67 2.81 -6.13 -0.42
C LEU A 67 2.98 -5.60 1.01
N ILE A 68 1.96 -4.93 1.57
CA ILE A 68 2.09 -4.34 2.90
C ILE A 68 2.26 -5.40 3.98
N SER A 69 1.73 -6.60 3.78
CA SER A 69 1.92 -7.71 4.70
C SER A 69 3.40 -8.09 4.88
N TYR A 70 4.24 -7.86 3.86
CA TYR A 70 5.69 -8.07 3.94
C TYR A 70 6.42 -6.96 4.69
N SER A 71 5.83 -5.77 4.82
CA SER A 71 6.37 -4.63 5.56
C SER A 71 5.93 -4.61 7.02
N LEU A 72 4.87 -5.32 7.39
CA LEU A 72 4.41 -5.39 8.78
C LEU A 72 5.21 -6.42 9.59
N ARG A 73 5.59 -6.07 10.82
CA ARG A 73 6.31 -6.95 11.76
C ARG A 73 5.76 -6.80 13.18
N GLY A 74 6.03 -7.78 14.05
CA GLY A 74 5.60 -7.76 15.46
C GLY A 74 4.08 -7.57 15.62
N ASP A 75 3.68 -6.74 16.58
CA ASP A 75 2.28 -6.44 16.91
C ASP A 75 1.47 -5.95 15.70
N ALA A 76 2.08 -5.15 14.82
CA ALA A 76 1.39 -4.65 13.63
C ALA A 76 1.02 -5.78 12.64
N LEU A 77 1.86 -6.82 12.54
CA LEU A 77 1.58 -7.99 11.71
C LEU A 77 0.48 -8.85 12.33
N GLU A 78 0.47 -9.03 13.65
CA GLU A 78 -0.57 -9.79 14.36
C GLU A 78 -1.93 -9.10 14.25
N TRP A 79 -1.96 -7.78 14.45
CA TRP A 79 -3.16 -6.97 14.19
C TRP A 79 -3.63 -7.12 12.75
N TYR A 80 -2.72 -7.03 11.78
CA TYR A 80 -3.08 -7.17 10.38
C TYR A 80 -3.66 -8.54 10.05
N LYS A 81 -3.05 -9.63 10.55
CA LYS A 81 -3.56 -10.99 10.36
C LYS A 81 -4.96 -11.16 10.95
N THR A 82 -5.20 -10.62 12.14
CA THR A 82 -6.50 -10.68 12.83
C THR A 82 -7.59 -9.96 12.05
N ASN A 83 -7.25 -8.83 11.42
CA ASN A 83 -8.20 -7.98 10.70
C ASN A 83 -8.14 -8.19 9.17
N ARG A 84 -7.36 -9.18 8.69
CA ARG A 84 -7.07 -9.38 7.26
C ARG A 84 -8.34 -9.53 6.43
N LEU A 85 -9.33 -10.26 6.96
CA LEU A 85 -10.61 -10.49 6.29
C LEU A 85 -11.45 -9.21 6.15
N SER A 86 -11.21 -8.21 6.99
CA SER A 86 -11.89 -6.91 6.95
C SER A 86 -11.21 -5.94 5.98
N PHE A 87 -9.96 -6.18 5.57
CA PHE A 87 -9.23 -5.33 4.64
C PHE A 87 -9.50 -5.74 3.20
N THR A 88 -10.66 -5.37 2.68
CA THR A 88 -11.02 -5.62 1.27
C THR A 88 -10.38 -4.62 0.31
N THR A 89 -10.08 -3.40 0.78
CA THR A 89 -9.42 -2.36 -0.01
C THR A 89 -8.28 -1.70 0.77
N TRP A 90 -7.33 -1.11 0.03
CA TRP A 90 -6.22 -0.34 0.61
C TRP A 90 -6.71 0.78 1.54
N GLU A 91 -7.79 1.47 1.17
CA GLU A 91 -8.34 2.58 1.94
C GLU A 91 -8.90 2.14 3.31
N ILE A 92 -9.54 0.96 3.37
CA ILE A 92 -10.04 0.40 4.63
C ILE A 92 -8.86 0.05 5.55
N PHE A 93 -7.80 -0.53 4.99
CA PHE A 93 -6.57 -0.80 5.73
C PHE A 93 -5.95 0.50 6.27
N VAL A 94 -5.74 1.51 5.42
CA VAL A 94 -5.17 2.81 5.81
C VAL A 94 -5.98 3.48 6.92
N SER A 95 -7.31 3.52 6.76
CA SER A 95 -8.21 4.14 7.72
C SER A 95 -8.17 3.41 9.06
N SER A 96 -8.17 2.08 9.03
CA SER A 96 -8.09 1.25 10.23
C SER A 96 -6.73 1.39 10.93
N LEU A 97 -5.65 1.47 10.17
CA LEU A 97 -4.30 1.65 10.69
C LEU A 97 -4.11 3.03 11.34
N LYS A 98 -4.60 4.10 10.69
CA LYS A 98 -4.63 5.45 11.27
C LYS A 98 -5.44 5.48 12.56
N LYS A 99 -6.63 4.85 12.57
CA LYS A 99 -7.45 4.73 13.77
C LYS A 99 -6.74 3.95 14.89
N LEU A 100 -6.07 2.85 14.57
CA LEU A 100 -5.30 2.06 15.53
C LEU A 100 -4.19 2.91 16.15
N SER A 101 -3.42 3.64 15.34
CA SER A 101 -2.33 4.48 15.86
C SER A 101 -2.83 5.57 16.82
N LEU A 102 -3.99 6.15 16.53
CA LEU A 102 -4.62 7.14 17.42
C LEU A 102 -5.02 6.51 18.75
N GLN A 103 -5.58 5.29 18.72
CA GLN A 103 -5.97 4.56 19.93
C GLN A 103 -4.77 4.11 20.78
N ILE A 104 -3.69 3.64 20.15
CA ILE A 104 -2.46 3.28 20.86
C ILE A 104 -1.84 4.51 21.53
N PHE A 105 -1.87 5.67 20.85
CA PHE A 105 -1.39 6.93 21.41
C PHE A 105 -2.22 7.38 22.62
N MET A 106 -3.56 7.27 22.56
CA MET A 106 -4.43 7.65 23.68
C MET A 106 -4.32 6.72 24.90
N LYS A 107 -3.95 5.44 24.71
CA LYS A 107 -3.81 4.48 25.82
C LYS A 107 -2.51 4.62 26.64
N LYS A 108 -1.52 5.37 26.14
CA LYS A 108 -0.23 5.60 26.83
C LYS A 108 -0.18 6.86 27.69
N SER A 109 -1.29 7.61 27.77
CA SER A 109 -1.43 8.80 28.59
C SER A 109 -2.26 8.49 29.85
N HIS A 110 -1.82 7.51 30.63
CA HIS A 110 -2.28 7.29 32.00
C HIS A 110 -1.20 6.58 32.82
#